data_AF-A0AA88KM32-F1
#
_entry.id   AF-A0AA88KM32-F1
#
_cell.length_a   1.000
_cell.length_b   1.000
_cell.length_c   1.000
_cell.angle_alpha   90.00
_cell.angle_beta   90.00
_cell.angle_gamma   90.00
#
_symmetry.space_group_name_H-M   'P 1'
#
loop_
_entity.id
_entity.type
_entity.pdbx_description
1 polymer ?
#
loop_
_entity_poly.entity_id
_entity_poly.type
_entity_poly.pdbx_seq_one_letter_code
_entity_poly.pdbx_strand_id
1 'polypeptide(L)'
;MTCIAPTADHGARVVLLESLLHEETESAPSHHELIKFLKQSFQREATQVLRKYYYWDLVKNKPSSFLEIPTEFHSDYDIVFTAVQRIPSHLTLVKDREIVMRCMTSSENQCLSLYSFLGTEFKLDVEIASIALKICLNDYKSMASSLRSNADLALQVVRQNGLLLELVHKTCRMKNRMVQITALEQNGMALQFLSHELKNTYELALTAVTQNGAAIQFISRELKKRDEIITAALNSNTRAYYYLHPTLRLKYAEERGDLTYPYDDIFIRQRKIPYIVCNDRPCQVVRKTYSRWFKKCHIDCKDIFTGETLTLNYLTPQSIVHIPFIWTFEYFVEYIEGDEVVLTQRKTLQVVSKKLSSLFENSNSQLFNELTVKNESSNKIVKIVKSMGIERVVDVLMDG
;
A
#
# COMPACT_ATOMS: atom_id res chain seq x y z
N MET A 1 -68.21 -6.54 26.93
CA MET A 1 -69.12 -7.69 27.07
C MET A 1 -69.53 -8.15 25.68
N THR A 2 -68.89 -9.20 25.18
CA THR A 2 -69.45 -10.15 24.20
C THR A 2 -68.55 -11.38 24.27
N CYS A 3 -69.14 -12.51 24.66
CA CYS A 3 -68.48 -13.79 24.82
C CYS A 3 -68.11 -14.36 23.45
N ILE A 4 -66.87 -14.85 23.30
CA ILE A 4 -66.51 -15.80 22.24
C ILE A 4 -66.01 -17.08 22.90
N ALA A 5 -66.61 -18.19 22.45
CA ALA A 5 -66.46 -19.55 22.95
C ALA A 5 -65.08 -20.17 22.63
N PRO A 6 -64.72 -21.29 23.30
CA PRO A 6 -63.34 -21.73 23.43
C PRO A 6 -62.97 -22.82 22.41
N THR A 7 -62.87 -22.50 21.12
CA THR A 7 -62.31 -23.44 20.12
C THR A 7 -61.87 -22.69 18.87
N ALA A 8 -60.62 -22.20 18.83
CA ALA A 8 -59.90 -21.91 17.58
C ALA A 8 -58.42 -21.56 17.89
N ASP A 9 -57.57 -22.46 17.45
CA ASP A 9 -56.23 -22.27 16.89
C ASP A 9 -55.09 -21.65 17.74
N HIS A 10 -54.04 -22.47 17.96
CA HIS A 10 -52.76 -22.01 18.52
C HIS A 10 -52.15 -20.86 17.70
N GLY A 11 -52.38 -20.83 16.39
CA GLY A 11 -51.94 -19.73 15.52
C GLY A 11 -52.60 -18.38 15.86
N ALA A 12 -53.91 -18.37 16.17
CA ALA A 12 -54.65 -17.14 16.44
C ALA A 12 -54.22 -16.44 17.74
N ARG A 13 -53.67 -17.20 18.71
CA ARG A 13 -53.23 -16.67 20.01
C ARG A 13 -51.79 -16.17 20.01
N VAL A 14 -50.93 -16.77 19.17
CA VAL A 14 -49.59 -16.24 18.89
C VAL A 14 -49.69 -14.92 18.11
N VAL A 15 -50.60 -14.86 17.12
CA VAL A 15 -50.92 -13.62 16.38
C VAL A 15 -51.44 -12.52 17.31
N LEU A 16 -52.19 -12.86 18.37
CA LEU A 16 -52.69 -11.87 19.34
C LEU A 16 -51.58 -11.32 20.26
N LEU A 17 -50.60 -12.15 20.60
CA LEU A 17 -49.39 -11.76 21.33
C LEU A 17 -48.45 -10.93 20.45
N GLU A 18 -48.29 -11.30 19.17
CA GLU A 18 -47.54 -10.52 18.17
C GLU A 18 -48.22 -9.18 17.86
N SER A 19 -49.56 -9.11 17.79
CA SER A 19 -50.29 -7.85 17.60
C SER A 19 -50.20 -6.92 18.81
N LEU A 20 -50.22 -7.47 20.03
CA LEU A 20 -50.03 -6.69 21.27
C LEU A 20 -48.58 -6.23 21.47
N LEU A 21 -47.61 -6.89 20.85
CA LEU A 21 -46.18 -6.52 20.89
C LEU A 21 -45.76 -5.58 19.74
N HIS A 22 -46.55 -5.50 18.66
CA HIS A 22 -46.27 -4.63 17.50
C HIS A 22 -46.97 -3.27 17.50
N GLU A 23 -47.95 -3.04 18.38
CA GLU A 23 -48.53 -1.70 18.53
C GLU A 23 -47.67 -0.83 19.45
N GLU A 24 -46.80 0.00 18.86
CA GLU A 24 -46.20 1.17 19.51
C GLU A 24 -47.28 2.24 19.79
N THR A 25 -48.22 1.95 20.69
CA THR A 25 -49.20 2.94 21.16
C THR A 25 -48.97 3.28 22.62
N GLU A 26 -49.27 4.53 22.99
CA GLU A 26 -49.17 5.09 24.35
C GLU A 26 -50.01 4.33 25.42
N SER A 27 -50.73 3.28 25.02
CA SER A 27 -51.56 2.43 25.87
C SER A 27 -51.14 0.95 25.88
N ALA A 28 -49.84 0.65 25.77
CA ALA A 28 -49.35 -0.71 26.02
C ALA A 28 -49.74 -1.15 27.45
N PRO A 29 -50.38 -2.31 27.65
CA PRO A 29 -50.77 -2.77 28.98
C PRO A 29 -49.54 -2.86 29.88
N SER A 30 -49.66 -2.38 31.11
CA SER A 30 -48.54 -2.40 32.05
C SER A 30 -47.99 -3.82 32.20
N HIS A 31 -46.68 -3.95 32.41
CA HIS A 31 -45.96 -5.22 32.62
C HIS A 31 -46.70 -6.15 33.62
N HIS A 32 -47.42 -5.56 34.58
CA HIS A 32 -48.23 -6.25 35.58
C HIS A 32 -49.51 -6.88 35.00
N GLU A 33 -50.20 -6.21 34.08
CA GLU A 33 -51.44 -6.71 33.45
C GLU A 33 -51.17 -7.84 32.46
N LEU A 34 -50.07 -7.76 31.70
CA LEU A 34 -49.62 -8.83 30.82
C LEU A 34 -49.32 -10.11 31.63
N ILE A 35 -48.56 -9.99 32.71
CA ILE A 35 -48.27 -11.10 33.63
C ILE A 35 -49.54 -11.66 34.28
N LYS A 36 -50.53 -10.81 34.61
CA LYS A 36 -51.79 -11.23 35.23
C LYS A 36 -52.72 -11.97 34.24
N PHE A 37 -52.84 -11.47 33.02
CA PHE A 37 -53.61 -12.09 31.94
C PHE A 37 -53.06 -13.47 31.54
N LEU A 38 -51.74 -13.59 31.51
CA LEU A 38 -51.06 -14.83 31.18
C LEU A 38 -51.06 -15.83 32.35
N LYS A 39 -51.05 -15.37 33.61
CA LYS A 39 -51.24 -16.27 34.78
C LYS A 39 -52.62 -16.92 34.83
N GLN A 40 -53.64 -16.25 34.32
CA GLN A 40 -54.99 -16.81 34.22
C GLN A 40 -55.13 -17.83 33.09
N SER A 41 -54.12 -17.92 32.22
CA SER A 41 -54.16 -18.61 30.94
C SER A 41 -52.87 -19.43 30.76
N PHE A 42 -52.92 -20.73 31.09
CA PHE A 42 -52.20 -21.82 30.40
C PHE A 42 -51.12 -22.68 31.09
N GLN A 43 -51.16 -23.91 30.57
CA GLN A 43 -50.24 -25.04 30.55
C GLN A 43 -48.75 -24.68 30.38
N ARG A 44 -47.88 -25.64 30.76
CA ARG A 44 -46.42 -25.54 30.89
C ARG A 44 -45.67 -24.91 29.71
N GLU A 45 -46.15 -25.06 28.47
CA GLU A 45 -45.48 -24.55 27.26
C GLU A 45 -45.58 -23.02 27.10
N ALA A 46 -46.73 -22.43 27.45
CA ALA A 46 -46.89 -20.97 27.48
C ALA A 46 -45.93 -20.34 28.51
N THR A 47 -45.60 -21.07 29.58
CA THR A 47 -44.66 -20.61 30.60
C THR A 47 -43.24 -20.41 30.06
N GLN A 48 -42.79 -21.20 29.08
CA GLN A 48 -41.42 -21.10 28.57
C GLN A 48 -41.24 -19.89 27.63
N VAL A 49 -42.20 -19.63 26.75
CA VAL A 49 -42.18 -18.45 25.84
C VAL A 49 -42.21 -17.15 26.66
N LEU A 50 -43.04 -17.10 27.70
CA LEU A 50 -43.13 -15.93 28.57
C LEU A 50 -41.88 -15.72 29.42
N ARG A 51 -41.27 -16.81 29.91
CA ARG A 51 -39.98 -16.72 30.60
C ARG A 51 -38.88 -16.22 29.66
N LYS A 52 -38.84 -16.71 28.42
CA LYS A 52 -37.92 -16.20 27.39
C LYS A 52 -38.10 -14.68 27.21
N TYR A 53 -39.33 -14.21 26.97
CA TYR A 53 -39.59 -12.78 26.77
C TYR A 53 -39.19 -11.95 27.98
N TYR A 54 -39.55 -12.38 29.19
CA TYR A 54 -39.18 -11.72 30.44
C TYR A 54 -37.66 -11.58 30.59
N TYR A 55 -36.89 -12.67 30.38
CA TYR A 55 -35.44 -12.62 30.50
C TYR A 55 -34.77 -11.84 29.36
N TRP A 56 -35.34 -11.89 28.15
CA TRP A 56 -34.88 -11.06 27.04
C TRP A 56 -35.05 -9.57 27.34
N ASP A 57 -36.24 -9.14 27.80
CA ASP A 57 -36.50 -7.74 28.15
C ASP A 57 -35.65 -7.28 29.36
N LEU A 58 -35.46 -8.15 30.36
CA LEU A 58 -34.57 -7.89 31.49
C LEU A 58 -33.13 -7.63 31.01
N VAL A 59 -32.58 -8.51 30.16
CA VAL A 59 -31.23 -8.38 29.61
C VAL A 59 -31.11 -7.16 28.69
N LYS A 60 -32.16 -6.86 27.91
CA LYS A 60 -32.22 -5.70 27.03
C LYS A 60 -32.10 -4.39 27.81
N ASN A 61 -32.80 -4.29 28.95
CA ASN A 61 -32.81 -3.08 29.77
C ASN A 61 -31.63 -3.03 30.76
N LYS A 62 -31.15 -4.17 31.25
CA LYS A 62 -30.02 -4.29 32.18
C LYS A 62 -29.08 -5.43 31.76
N PRO A 63 -28.14 -5.21 30.83
CA PRO A 63 -27.31 -6.27 30.28
C PRO A 63 -26.54 -7.11 31.31
N SER A 64 -26.13 -6.53 32.44
CA SER A 64 -25.43 -7.26 33.52
C SER A 64 -26.26 -8.33 34.21
N SER A 65 -27.59 -8.30 34.09
CA SER A 65 -28.47 -9.36 34.62
C SER A 65 -28.31 -10.69 33.90
N PHE A 66 -27.62 -10.73 32.75
CA PHE A 66 -27.33 -11.96 32.03
C PHE A 66 -26.59 -13.00 32.91
N LEU A 67 -25.80 -12.55 33.90
CA LEU A 67 -25.14 -13.44 34.87
C LEU A 67 -26.12 -14.15 35.82
N GLU A 68 -27.32 -13.60 35.98
CA GLU A 68 -28.32 -14.01 36.98
C GLU A 68 -29.46 -14.84 36.35
N ILE A 69 -29.53 -14.92 35.01
CA ILE A 69 -30.60 -15.66 34.33
C ILE A 69 -30.37 -17.18 34.42
N PRO A 70 -31.44 -18.00 34.37
CA PRO A 70 -31.30 -19.46 34.32
C PRO A 70 -30.43 -19.93 33.15
N THR A 71 -29.62 -20.97 33.38
CA THR A 71 -28.66 -21.49 32.39
C THR A 71 -29.32 -21.98 31.10
N GLU A 72 -30.57 -22.42 31.15
CA GLU A 72 -31.33 -22.83 29.95
C GLU A 72 -31.50 -21.69 28.92
N PHE A 73 -31.48 -20.43 29.35
CA PHE A 73 -31.58 -19.26 28.46
C PHE A 73 -30.22 -18.80 27.92
N HIS A 74 -29.11 -19.37 28.39
CA HIS A 74 -27.78 -19.14 27.80
C HIS A 74 -27.63 -19.88 26.45
N SER A 75 -28.59 -20.73 26.10
CA SER A 75 -28.74 -21.38 24.80
C SER A 75 -29.79 -20.70 23.91
N ASP A 76 -30.35 -19.55 24.31
CA ASP A 76 -31.27 -18.78 23.47
C ASP A 76 -30.52 -17.68 22.72
N TYR A 77 -30.54 -17.75 21.39
CA TYR A 77 -29.80 -16.82 20.53
C TYR A 77 -30.20 -15.36 20.77
N ASP A 78 -31.49 -15.04 20.92
CA ASP A 78 -31.95 -13.65 20.99
C ASP A 78 -31.49 -12.99 22.31
N ILE A 79 -31.57 -13.74 23.41
CA ILE A 79 -31.10 -13.30 24.72
C ILE A 79 -29.58 -13.11 24.71
N VAL A 80 -28.86 -14.13 24.26
CA VAL A 80 -27.39 -14.11 24.21
C VAL A 80 -26.89 -12.99 23.30
N PHE A 81 -27.45 -12.85 22.10
CA PHE A 81 -27.07 -11.82 21.16
C PHE A 81 -27.27 -10.43 21.75
N THR A 82 -28.45 -10.16 22.33
CA THR A 82 -28.75 -8.89 23.01
C THR A 82 -27.74 -8.59 24.13
N ALA A 83 -27.37 -9.62 24.92
CA ALA A 83 -26.38 -9.48 25.99
C ALA A 83 -24.97 -9.15 25.46
N VAL A 84 -24.50 -9.91 24.46
CA VAL A 84 -23.15 -9.83 23.89
C VAL A 84 -22.93 -8.51 23.15
N GLN A 85 -23.95 -8.00 22.45
CA GLN A 85 -23.88 -6.72 21.77
C GLN A 85 -23.56 -5.56 22.71
N ARG A 86 -24.11 -5.58 23.93
CA ARG A 86 -23.88 -4.54 24.93
C ARG A 86 -22.64 -4.81 25.77
N ILE A 87 -22.39 -6.06 26.11
CA ILE A 87 -21.26 -6.50 26.94
C ILE A 87 -20.61 -7.74 26.29
N PRO A 88 -19.56 -7.54 25.46
CA PRO A 88 -18.89 -8.61 24.73
C PRO A 88 -18.34 -9.74 25.62
N SER A 89 -17.98 -9.44 26.87
CA SER A 89 -17.44 -10.44 27.81
C SER A 89 -18.46 -11.52 28.18
N HIS A 90 -19.76 -11.31 27.99
CA HIS A 90 -20.76 -12.37 28.23
C HIS A 90 -20.59 -13.58 27.29
N LEU A 91 -19.91 -13.41 26.16
CA LEU A 91 -19.61 -14.51 25.24
C LEU A 91 -18.79 -15.63 25.91
N THR A 92 -18.05 -15.35 26.99
CA THR A 92 -17.31 -16.39 27.75
C THR A 92 -18.22 -17.43 28.40
N LEU A 93 -19.49 -17.07 28.63
CA LEU A 93 -20.47 -17.90 29.32
C LEU A 93 -21.30 -18.77 28.36
N VAL A 94 -21.27 -18.44 27.07
CA VAL A 94 -22.01 -19.16 26.04
C VAL A 94 -21.28 -20.46 25.73
N LYS A 95 -21.96 -21.60 25.92
CA LYS A 95 -21.42 -22.95 25.68
C LYS A 95 -21.85 -23.57 24.36
N ASP A 96 -22.79 -22.94 23.67
CA ASP A 96 -23.29 -23.40 22.38
C ASP A 96 -22.45 -22.81 21.23
N ARG A 97 -21.79 -23.71 20.49
CA ARG A 97 -20.93 -23.35 19.36
C ARG A 97 -21.70 -22.59 18.27
N GLU A 98 -22.93 -23.00 17.97
CA GLU A 98 -23.71 -22.42 16.88
C GLU A 98 -24.13 -20.98 17.21
N ILE A 99 -24.48 -20.73 18.48
CA ILE A 99 -24.79 -19.38 18.96
C ILE A 99 -23.56 -18.49 18.91
N VAL A 100 -22.40 -18.98 19.34
CA VAL A 100 -21.13 -18.24 19.25
C VAL A 100 -20.83 -17.85 17.80
N MET A 101 -20.89 -18.81 16.88
CA MET A 101 -20.69 -18.59 15.45
C MET A 101 -21.64 -17.52 14.90
N ARG A 102 -22.94 -17.68 15.19
CA ARG A 102 -23.99 -16.78 14.71
C ARG A 102 -23.84 -15.36 15.25
N CYS A 103 -23.44 -15.21 16.52
CA CYS A 103 -23.12 -13.92 17.13
C CYS A 103 -21.94 -13.24 16.42
N MET A 104 -20.91 -14.01 16.04
CA MET A 104 -19.75 -13.49 15.34
C MET A 104 -20.03 -13.13 13.88
N THR A 105 -20.90 -13.86 13.19
CA THR A 105 -21.26 -13.56 11.80
C THR A 105 -22.29 -12.45 11.63
N SER A 106 -22.95 -12.03 12.71
CA SER A 106 -23.98 -11.01 12.66
C SER A 106 -23.44 -9.68 12.14
N SER A 107 -24.20 -9.03 11.25
CA SER A 107 -23.83 -7.74 10.64
C SER A 107 -23.60 -6.64 11.68
N GLU A 108 -24.29 -6.70 12.80
CA GLU A 108 -24.23 -5.71 13.87
C GLU A 108 -22.92 -5.80 14.67
N ASN A 109 -22.19 -6.91 14.58
CA ASN A 109 -20.92 -7.13 15.28
C ASN A 109 -19.67 -7.03 14.38
N GLN A 110 -19.81 -6.59 13.12
CA GLN A 110 -18.72 -6.57 12.12
C GLN A 110 -17.50 -5.70 12.48
N CYS A 111 -17.57 -4.89 13.54
CA CYS A 111 -16.45 -4.06 14.00
C CYS A 111 -15.89 -4.47 15.37
N LEU A 112 -16.48 -5.47 16.05
CA LEU A 112 -16.06 -5.89 17.39
C LEU A 112 -15.18 -7.14 17.35
N SER A 113 -14.01 -7.09 18.00
CA SER A 113 -13.19 -8.28 18.28
C SER A 113 -13.85 -9.10 19.40
N LEU A 114 -14.63 -10.10 19.01
CA LEU A 114 -15.27 -11.04 19.92
C LEU A 114 -14.35 -12.22 20.29
N TYR A 115 -13.31 -12.48 19.49
CA TYR A 115 -12.43 -13.64 19.67
C TYR A 115 -11.73 -13.65 21.04
N SER A 116 -11.34 -12.47 21.53
CA SER A 116 -10.67 -12.32 22.83
C SER A 116 -11.54 -12.79 24.01
N PHE A 117 -12.85 -12.65 23.88
CA PHE A 117 -13.88 -13.01 24.87
C PHE A 117 -14.43 -14.43 24.71
N LEU A 118 -13.90 -15.23 23.78
CA LEU A 118 -14.33 -16.62 23.65
C LEU A 118 -13.98 -17.45 24.89
N GLY A 119 -14.87 -18.36 25.25
CA GLY A 119 -14.57 -19.44 26.19
C GLY A 119 -13.36 -20.26 25.72
N THR A 120 -12.58 -20.81 26.66
CA THR A 120 -11.33 -21.53 26.36
C THR A 120 -11.53 -22.71 25.42
N GLU A 121 -12.70 -23.35 25.45
CA GLU A 121 -13.07 -24.45 24.55
C GLU A 121 -13.13 -24.07 23.07
N PHE A 122 -13.47 -22.81 22.74
CA PHE A 122 -13.60 -22.33 21.36
C PHE A 122 -12.34 -21.68 20.82
N LYS A 123 -11.35 -21.37 21.67
CA LYS A 123 -10.11 -20.70 21.24
C LYS A 123 -9.25 -21.54 20.31
N LEU A 124 -9.51 -22.83 20.17
CA LEU A 124 -8.82 -23.74 19.25
C LEU A 124 -9.69 -24.11 18.03
N ASP A 125 -10.91 -23.61 17.94
CA ASP A 125 -11.82 -23.89 16.83
C ASP A 125 -11.39 -23.09 15.58
N VAL A 126 -11.07 -23.82 14.51
CA VAL A 126 -10.54 -23.25 13.25
C VAL A 126 -11.61 -22.43 12.52
N GLU A 127 -12.88 -22.84 12.58
CA GLU A 127 -13.96 -22.15 11.87
C GLU A 127 -14.30 -20.83 12.55
N ILE A 128 -14.41 -20.84 13.88
CA ILE A 128 -14.59 -19.63 14.69
C ILE A 128 -13.40 -18.68 14.49
N ALA A 129 -12.17 -19.20 14.48
CA ALA A 129 -10.99 -18.41 14.18
C ALA A 129 -11.05 -17.83 12.75
N SER A 130 -11.49 -18.59 11.75
CA SER A 130 -11.66 -18.09 10.39
C SER A 130 -12.66 -16.95 10.33
N ILE A 131 -13.81 -17.06 11.01
CA ILE A 131 -14.80 -15.98 11.07
C ILE A 131 -14.23 -14.74 11.76
N ALA A 132 -13.55 -14.91 12.90
CA ALA A 132 -12.89 -13.82 13.60
C ALA A 132 -11.93 -13.03 12.69
N LEU A 133 -11.13 -13.74 11.88
CA LEU A 133 -10.16 -13.12 10.98
C LEU A 133 -10.79 -12.43 9.76
N LYS A 134 -12.07 -12.67 9.44
CA LYS A 134 -12.80 -11.85 8.45
C LYS A 134 -13.16 -10.47 9.01
N ILE A 135 -13.29 -10.37 10.32
CA ILE A 135 -13.74 -9.18 11.05
C ILE A 135 -12.54 -8.38 11.53
N CYS A 136 -11.62 -9.00 12.27
CA CYS A 136 -10.47 -8.35 12.87
C CYS A 136 -9.20 -9.19 12.70
N LEU A 137 -8.31 -8.76 11.79
CA LEU A 137 -7.02 -9.43 11.57
C LEU A 137 -6.09 -9.37 12.79
N ASN A 138 -6.25 -8.37 13.67
CA ASN A 138 -5.43 -8.24 14.87
C ASN A 138 -5.62 -9.41 15.85
N ASP A 139 -6.76 -10.11 15.79
CA ASP A 139 -7.02 -11.29 16.62
C ASP A 139 -6.03 -12.41 16.36
N TYR A 140 -5.49 -12.50 15.14
CA TYR A 140 -4.51 -13.53 14.76
C TYR A 140 -3.33 -13.59 15.72
N LYS A 141 -2.85 -12.44 16.22
CA LYS A 141 -1.73 -12.37 17.17
C LYS A 141 -2.03 -13.06 18.50
N SER A 142 -3.29 -13.02 18.93
CA SER A 142 -3.75 -13.60 20.19
C SER A 142 -4.07 -15.10 20.08
N MET A 143 -4.16 -15.64 18.85
CA MET A 143 -4.48 -17.04 18.62
C MET A 143 -3.36 -17.98 19.07
N ALA A 144 -3.76 -19.17 19.50
CA ALA A 144 -2.85 -20.24 19.87
C ALA A 144 -1.88 -20.58 18.73
N SER A 145 -0.68 -21.07 19.08
CA SER A 145 0.35 -21.45 18.11
C SER A 145 -0.14 -22.52 17.12
N SER A 146 -0.99 -23.45 17.57
CA SER A 146 -1.63 -24.47 16.74
C SER A 146 -2.46 -23.84 15.62
N LEU A 147 -3.33 -22.87 15.92
CA LEU A 147 -4.12 -22.14 14.93
C LEU A 147 -3.24 -21.30 14.01
N ARG A 148 -2.22 -20.60 14.54
CA ARG A 148 -1.29 -19.83 13.70
C ARG A 148 -0.44 -20.71 12.77
N SER A 149 -0.32 -22.00 13.08
CA SER A 149 0.32 -23.00 12.21
C SER A 149 -0.61 -23.62 11.17
N ASN A 150 -1.90 -23.25 11.18
CA ASN A 150 -2.85 -23.65 10.14
C ASN A 150 -2.61 -22.84 8.86
N ALA A 151 -2.42 -23.54 7.74
CA ALA A 151 -2.13 -22.92 6.46
C ALA A 151 -3.29 -22.11 5.87
N ASP A 152 -4.54 -22.56 6.06
CA ASP A 152 -5.73 -21.91 5.52
C ASP A 152 -5.99 -20.58 6.24
N LEU A 153 -5.86 -20.56 7.57
CA LEU A 153 -5.92 -19.33 8.34
C LEU A 153 -4.80 -18.36 7.96
N ALA A 154 -3.57 -18.87 7.79
CA ALA A 154 -2.45 -18.05 7.32
C ALA A 154 -2.72 -17.44 5.93
N LEU A 155 -3.27 -18.23 4.98
CA LEU A 155 -3.67 -17.75 3.66
C LEU A 155 -4.74 -16.67 3.76
N GLN A 156 -5.77 -16.86 4.59
CA GLN A 156 -6.82 -15.88 4.79
C GLN A 156 -6.26 -14.53 5.29
N VAL A 157 -5.32 -14.57 6.24
CA VAL A 157 -4.69 -13.38 6.82
C VAL A 157 -3.86 -12.63 5.78
N VAL A 158 -2.97 -13.32 5.06
CA VAL A 158 -2.07 -12.66 4.10
C VAL A 158 -2.79 -12.17 2.84
N ARG A 159 -3.93 -12.77 2.47
CA ARG A 159 -4.80 -12.27 1.39
C ARG A 159 -5.38 -10.89 1.70
N GLN A 160 -5.71 -10.63 2.97
CA GLN A 160 -6.23 -9.33 3.37
C GLN A 160 -5.12 -8.32 3.60
N ASN A 161 -4.01 -8.75 4.22
CA ASN A 161 -2.83 -7.91 4.45
C ASN A 161 -1.55 -8.74 4.45
N GLY A 162 -0.77 -8.67 3.37
CA GLY A 162 0.46 -9.41 3.14
C GLY A 162 1.56 -9.08 4.14
N LEU A 163 1.54 -7.90 4.78
CA LEU A 163 2.50 -7.55 5.83
C LEU A 163 2.31 -8.39 7.10
N LEU A 164 1.12 -8.97 7.31
CA LEU A 164 0.86 -9.86 8.44
C LEU A 164 1.57 -11.21 8.31
N LEU A 165 2.29 -11.45 7.22
CA LEU A 165 3.25 -12.55 7.11
C LEU A 165 4.26 -12.55 8.27
N GLU A 166 4.55 -11.40 8.89
CA GLU A 166 5.36 -11.32 10.11
C GLU A 166 4.79 -12.14 11.28
N LEU A 167 3.45 -12.18 11.42
CA LEU A 167 2.76 -12.85 12.53
C LEU A 167 2.49 -14.33 12.26
N VAL A 168 2.49 -14.74 10.99
CA VAL A 168 2.31 -16.13 10.56
C VAL A 168 3.36 -17.02 11.20
N HIS A 169 2.94 -18.18 11.69
CA HIS A 169 3.85 -19.11 12.36
C HIS A 169 5.02 -19.48 11.44
N LYS A 170 6.23 -19.57 12.03
CA LYS A 170 7.48 -19.77 11.29
C LYS A 170 7.42 -20.98 10.34
N THR A 171 6.75 -22.06 10.73
CA THR A 171 6.62 -23.26 9.87
C THR A 171 5.88 -22.94 8.57
N CYS A 172 4.72 -22.30 8.63
CA CYS A 172 3.94 -21.91 7.46
C CYS A 172 4.69 -20.88 6.62
N ARG A 173 5.21 -19.82 7.26
CA ARG A 173 5.97 -18.77 6.56
C ARG A 173 7.14 -19.30 5.76
N MET A 174 7.83 -20.32 6.28
CA MET A 174 9.07 -20.83 5.67
C MET A 174 8.83 -21.99 4.69
N LYS A 175 7.84 -22.85 4.96
CA LYS A 175 7.62 -24.08 4.19
C LYS A 175 6.44 -24.02 3.22
N ASN A 176 5.49 -23.11 3.42
CA ASN A 176 4.30 -23.04 2.58
C ASN A 176 4.48 -22.01 1.46
N ARG A 177 4.66 -22.53 0.24
CA ARG A 177 4.88 -21.71 -0.96
C ARG A 177 3.69 -20.80 -1.29
N MET A 178 2.47 -21.31 -1.13
CA MET A 178 1.25 -20.56 -1.42
C MET A 178 1.13 -19.34 -0.52
N VAL A 179 1.36 -19.51 0.79
CA VAL A 179 1.35 -18.40 1.76
C VAL A 179 2.39 -17.33 1.39
N GLN A 180 3.60 -17.75 0.98
CA GLN A 180 4.66 -16.82 0.57
C GLN A 180 4.25 -16.01 -0.67
N ILE A 181 3.82 -16.68 -1.74
CA ILE A 181 3.43 -16.02 -3.00
C ILE A 181 2.24 -15.10 -2.76
N THR A 182 1.17 -15.59 -2.13
CA THR A 182 -0.04 -14.81 -1.88
C THR A 182 0.25 -13.56 -1.03
N ALA A 183 1.15 -13.65 -0.03
CA ALA A 183 1.55 -12.48 0.73
C ALA A 183 2.32 -11.44 -0.11
N LEU A 184 3.19 -11.89 -1.02
CA LEU A 184 3.97 -11.02 -1.90
C LEU A 184 3.14 -10.40 -3.01
N GLU A 185 2.18 -11.13 -3.57
CA GLU A 185 1.21 -10.63 -4.54
C GLU A 185 0.31 -9.55 -3.90
N GLN A 186 -0.07 -9.73 -2.64
CA GLN A 186 -0.83 -8.73 -1.90
C GLN A 186 0.03 -7.50 -1.58
N ASN A 187 1.27 -7.69 -1.11
CA ASN A 187 2.21 -6.60 -0.84
C ASN A 187 3.67 -7.07 -0.99
N GLY A 188 4.37 -6.54 -1.99
CA GLY A 188 5.75 -6.93 -2.29
C GLY A 188 6.74 -6.68 -1.14
N MET A 189 6.44 -5.75 -0.23
CA MET A 189 7.28 -5.47 0.95
C MET A 189 7.25 -6.59 1.98
N ALA A 190 6.28 -7.52 1.92
CA ALA A 190 6.23 -8.69 2.80
C ALA A 190 7.48 -9.58 2.67
N LEU A 191 8.24 -9.45 1.57
CA LEU A 191 9.53 -10.12 1.37
C LEU A 191 10.51 -9.89 2.53
N GLN A 192 10.43 -8.75 3.22
CA GLN A 192 11.29 -8.44 4.37
C GLN A 192 11.19 -9.45 5.52
N PHE A 193 10.05 -10.12 5.67
CA PHE A 193 9.79 -11.09 6.74
C PHE A 193 10.22 -12.53 6.41
N LEU A 194 10.62 -12.78 5.17
CA LEU A 194 11.15 -14.08 4.76
C LEU A 194 12.63 -14.23 5.15
N SER A 195 13.09 -15.49 5.24
CA SER A 195 14.49 -15.79 5.52
C SER A 195 15.42 -15.34 4.40
N HIS A 196 16.71 -15.25 4.70
CA HIS A 196 17.74 -14.92 3.70
C HIS A 196 17.75 -15.89 2.51
N GLU A 197 17.52 -17.18 2.76
CA GLU A 197 17.41 -18.21 1.72
C GLU A 197 16.22 -17.94 0.77
N LEU A 198 15.05 -17.62 1.33
CA LEU A 198 13.86 -17.30 0.54
C LEU A 198 13.98 -15.96 -0.20
N LYS A 199 14.65 -14.97 0.40
CA LYS A 199 15.01 -13.70 -0.27
C LYS A 199 15.99 -13.87 -1.44
N ASN A 200 16.66 -15.03 -1.51
CA ASN A 200 17.51 -15.43 -2.62
C ASN A 200 16.78 -16.37 -3.61
N THR A 201 15.47 -16.53 -3.49
CA THR A 201 14.67 -17.32 -4.43
C THR A 201 14.17 -16.41 -5.56
N TYR A 202 14.59 -16.71 -6.78
CA TYR A 202 14.29 -15.87 -7.96
C TYR A 202 12.80 -15.60 -8.15
N GLU A 203 11.95 -16.63 -8.05
CA GLU A 203 10.50 -16.49 -8.27
C GLU A 203 9.85 -15.59 -7.20
N LEU A 204 10.16 -15.75 -5.90
CA LEU A 204 9.67 -14.85 -4.86
C LEU A 204 10.15 -13.42 -5.05
N ALA A 205 11.42 -13.27 -5.40
CA ALA A 205 12.03 -11.98 -5.67
C ALA A 205 11.30 -11.28 -6.82
N LEU A 206 11.03 -11.98 -7.93
CA LEU A 206 10.31 -11.46 -9.09
C LEU A 206 8.86 -11.09 -8.76
N THR A 207 8.14 -11.93 -8.00
CA THR A 207 6.77 -11.61 -7.52
C THR A 207 6.78 -10.33 -6.70
N ALA A 208 7.71 -10.22 -5.75
CA ALA A 208 7.80 -9.07 -4.85
C ALA A 208 8.09 -7.75 -5.59
N VAL A 209 9.06 -7.74 -6.51
CA VAL A 209 9.43 -6.51 -7.25
C VAL A 209 8.43 -6.14 -8.32
N THR A 210 7.76 -7.12 -8.92
CA THR A 210 6.66 -6.86 -9.86
C THR A 210 5.50 -6.17 -9.14
N GLN A 211 5.19 -6.59 -7.91
CA GLN A 211 4.18 -5.93 -7.09
C GLN A 211 4.64 -4.54 -6.63
N ASN A 212 5.83 -4.44 -6.02
CA ASN A 212 6.40 -3.18 -5.55
C ASN A 212 7.92 -3.18 -5.73
N GLY A 213 8.41 -2.37 -6.66
CA GLY A 213 9.83 -2.32 -6.99
C GLY A 213 10.75 -1.92 -5.84
N ALA A 214 10.25 -1.22 -4.82
CA ALA A 214 11.03 -0.93 -3.61
C ALA A 214 11.36 -2.19 -2.79
N ALA A 215 10.67 -3.31 -3.01
CA ALA A 215 10.98 -4.60 -2.39
C ALA A 215 12.36 -5.13 -2.81
N ILE A 216 12.93 -4.62 -3.91
CA ILE A 216 14.28 -4.97 -4.35
C ILE A 216 15.31 -4.78 -3.24
N GLN A 217 15.09 -3.84 -2.31
CA GLN A 217 16.00 -3.60 -1.19
C GLN A 217 16.24 -4.85 -0.33
N PHE A 218 15.25 -5.74 -0.22
CA PHE A 218 15.32 -6.96 0.59
C PHE A 218 15.84 -8.18 -0.16
N ILE A 219 15.97 -8.11 -1.48
CA ILE A 219 16.52 -9.17 -2.32
C ILE A 219 18.02 -9.34 -2.06
N SER A 220 18.51 -10.57 -2.21
CA SER A 220 19.94 -10.89 -2.13
C SER A 220 20.79 -10.08 -3.12
N ARG A 221 22.08 -9.91 -2.81
CA ARG A 221 23.02 -9.20 -3.70
C ARG A 221 23.19 -9.89 -5.05
N GLU A 222 23.10 -11.22 -5.10
CA GLU A 222 23.20 -12.02 -6.32
C GLU A 222 22.03 -11.74 -7.27
N LEU A 223 20.79 -11.81 -6.76
CA LEU A 223 19.59 -11.58 -7.56
C LEU A 223 19.42 -10.12 -7.98
N LYS A 224 19.93 -9.15 -7.20
CA LYS A 224 19.96 -7.72 -7.55
C LYS A 224 20.78 -7.39 -8.81
N LYS A 225 21.57 -8.33 -9.33
CA LYS A 225 22.33 -8.18 -10.58
C LYS A 225 21.59 -8.72 -11.80
N ARG A 226 20.46 -9.40 -11.63
CA ARG A 226 19.69 -9.97 -12.74
C ARG A 226 18.88 -8.86 -13.42
N ASP A 227 19.11 -8.67 -14.71
CA ASP A 227 18.46 -7.63 -15.51
C ASP A 227 16.93 -7.70 -15.43
N GLU A 228 16.33 -8.90 -15.41
CA GLU A 228 14.88 -9.10 -15.29
C GLU A 228 14.32 -8.55 -13.96
N ILE A 229 14.99 -8.82 -12.84
CA ILE A 229 14.58 -8.31 -11.51
C ILE A 229 14.73 -6.79 -11.47
N ILE A 230 15.85 -6.27 -11.97
CA ILE A 230 16.10 -4.84 -12.00
C ILE A 230 15.05 -4.13 -12.85
N THR A 231 14.79 -4.65 -14.04
CA THR A 231 13.83 -4.08 -15.00
C THR A 231 12.42 -4.11 -14.43
N ALA A 232 11.99 -5.26 -13.87
CA ALA A 232 10.70 -5.36 -13.19
C ALA A 232 10.56 -4.36 -12.03
N ALA A 233 11.60 -4.23 -11.19
CA ALA A 233 11.59 -3.29 -10.07
C ALA A 233 11.55 -1.83 -10.53
N LEU A 234 12.32 -1.46 -11.55
CA LEU A 234 12.34 -0.09 -12.08
C LEU A 234 11.03 0.28 -12.79
N ASN A 235 10.33 -0.70 -13.38
CA ASN A 235 9.05 -0.48 -14.03
C ASN A 235 7.90 -0.33 -13.04
N SER A 236 7.92 -1.05 -11.91
CA SER A 236 6.88 -0.97 -10.88
C SER A 236 7.09 0.19 -9.90
N ASN A 237 8.34 0.58 -9.62
CA ASN A 237 8.65 1.70 -8.71
C ASN A 237 10.01 2.32 -9.04
N THR A 238 10.03 3.57 -9.49
CA THR A 238 11.28 4.30 -9.81
C THR A 238 12.23 4.42 -8.62
N ARG A 239 11.73 4.36 -7.37
CA ARG A 239 12.56 4.30 -6.16
C ARG A 239 13.39 3.01 -6.04
N ALA A 240 13.13 1.97 -6.84
CA ALA A 240 13.97 0.78 -6.91
C ALA A 240 15.43 1.11 -7.26
N TYR A 241 15.64 2.19 -8.03
CA TYR A 241 16.95 2.69 -8.44
C TYR A 241 17.93 2.91 -7.27
N TYR A 242 17.42 3.33 -6.11
CA TYR A 242 18.21 3.58 -4.88
C TYR A 242 18.88 2.36 -4.29
N TYR A 243 18.39 1.18 -4.63
CA TYR A 243 18.82 -0.06 -4.04
C TYR A 243 19.71 -0.87 -4.99
N LEU A 244 19.89 -0.39 -6.23
CA LEU A 244 20.80 -0.96 -7.21
C LEU A 244 22.25 -0.63 -6.86
N HIS A 245 23.19 -1.45 -7.33
CA HIS A 245 24.61 -1.16 -7.21
C HIS A 245 24.99 0.10 -8.03
N PRO A 246 25.93 0.96 -7.57
CA PRO A 246 26.31 2.17 -8.31
C PRO A 246 26.71 1.97 -9.78
N THR A 247 27.36 0.85 -10.11
CA THR A 247 27.72 0.55 -11.51
C THR A 247 26.51 0.26 -12.39
N LEU A 248 25.51 -0.45 -11.85
CA LEU A 248 24.25 -0.74 -12.56
C LEU A 248 23.41 0.53 -12.69
N ARG A 249 23.42 1.37 -11.65
CA ARG A 249 22.81 2.70 -11.69
C ARG A 249 23.34 3.53 -12.86
N LEU A 250 24.65 3.54 -13.07
CA LEU A 250 25.28 4.23 -14.21
C LEU A 250 24.84 3.63 -15.54
N LYS A 251 24.96 2.31 -15.72
CA LYS A 251 24.51 1.61 -16.94
C LYS A 251 23.06 1.94 -17.31
N TYR A 252 22.13 1.81 -16.36
CA TYR A 252 20.71 2.07 -16.61
C TYR A 252 20.40 3.55 -16.82
N ALA A 253 21.18 4.46 -16.24
CA ALA A 253 21.00 5.89 -16.47
C ALA A 253 21.61 6.34 -17.80
N GLU A 254 22.68 5.69 -18.27
CA GLU A 254 23.22 5.87 -19.62
C GLU A 254 22.21 5.39 -20.68
N GLU A 255 21.59 4.23 -20.46
CA GLU A 255 20.57 3.66 -21.35
C GLU A 255 19.26 4.47 -21.37
N ARG A 256 18.83 5.01 -20.21
CA ARG A 256 17.60 5.81 -20.10
C ARG A 256 17.80 7.30 -20.37
N GLY A 257 19.04 7.79 -20.39
CA GLY A 257 19.37 9.20 -20.58
C GLY A 257 19.16 10.11 -19.35
N ASP A 258 18.69 9.59 -18.21
CA ASP A 258 18.31 10.37 -17.02
C ASP A 258 18.57 9.65 -15.67
N LEU A 259 18.97 10.42 -14.64
CA LEU A 259 18.90 10.01 -13.23
C LEU A 259 17.65 10.59 -12.58
N THR A 260 16.82 9.76 -11.94
CA THR A 260 15.63 10.23 -11.21
C THR A 260 15.91 10.21 -9.70
N TYR A 261 15.72 11.34 -8.99
CA TYR A 261 15.92 11.42 -7.54
C TYR A 261 14.69 11.90 -6.75
N PRO A 262 14.09 11.15 -5.80
CA PRO A 262 13.35 11.73 -4.69
C PRO A 262 14.10 12.89 -4.04
N TYR A 263 13.36 13.97 -3.85
CA TYR A 263 13.74 15.23 -3.24
C TYR A 263 13.96 15.00 -1.73
N ASP A 264 15.01 14.27 -1.35
CA ASP A 264 15.34 14.16 0.06
C ASP A 264 16.04 15.44 0.51
N ASP A 265 15.39 16.10 1.48
CA ASP A 265 15.63 17.42 2.09
C ASP A 265 17.11 17.70 2.46
N ILE A 266 17.95 16.66 2.55
CA ILE A 266 19.38 16.70 2.86
C ILE A 266 20.22 17.05 1.60
N PHE A 267 19.85 16.53 0.43
CA PHE A 267 20.68 16.64 -0.79
C PHE A 267 20.69 18.06 -1.40
N ILE A 268 19.56 18.78 -1.34
CA ILE A 268 19.46 20.14 -1.91
C ILE A 268 19.95 21.22 -0.94
N ARG A 269 19.76 21.02 0.38
CA ARG A 269 20.22 21.96 1.40
C ARG A 269 21.74 21.91 1.61
N GLN A 270 22.36 20.73 1.47
CA GLN A 270 23.78 20.54 1.79
C GLN A 270 24.70 20.42 0.57
N ARG A 271 24.22 20.03 -0.62
CA ARG A 271 25.03 19.98 -1.84
C ARG A 271 24.64 21.04 -2.87
N LYS A 272 25.65 21.60 -3.54
CA LYS A 272 25.48 22.34 -4.81
C LYS A 272 24.98 21.36 -5.87
N ILE A 273 23.67 21.08 -5.93
CA ILE A 273 23.07 20.45 -7.11
C ILE A 273 23.19 21.47 -8.26
N PRO A 274 24.08 21.25 -9.24
CA PRO A 274 24.35 22.24 -10.26
C PRO A 274 23.37 22.12 -11.43
N TYR A 275 22.70 20.97 -11.59
CA TYR A 275 21.80 20.69 -12.71
C TYR A 275 20.56 19.89 -12.27
N ILE A 276 19.43 20.14 -12.94
CA ILE A 276 18.14 19.47 -12.74
C ILE A 276 17.45 19.32 -14.10
N VAL A 277 16.50 18.40 -14.21
CA VAL A 277 15.57 18.39 -15.36
C VAL A 277 14.37 19.23 -15.00
N CYS A 278 14.03 20.20 -15.84
CA CYS A 278 12.85 21.04 -15.72
C CYS A 278 12.07 20.98 -17.03
N ASN A 279 10.79 20.58 -16.98
CA ASN A 279 9.94 20.41 -18.16
C ASN A 279 10.59 19.54 -19.25
N ASP A 280 11.14 18.39 -18.86
CA ASP A 280 11.86 17.45 -19.74
C ASP A 280 13.10 18.03 -20.45
N ARG A 281 13.68 19.09 -19.89
CA ARG A 281 14.92 19.69 -20.39
C ARG A 281 16.03 19.71 -19.34
N PRO A 282 17.29 19.48 -19.71
CA PRO A 282 18.40 19.58 -18.79
C PRO A 282 18.72 21.05 -18.50
N CYS A 283 18.73 21.43 -17.23
CA CYS A 283 18.88 22.82 -16.81
C CYS A 283 19.94 22.98 -15.73
N GLN A 284 20.75 24.03 -15.82
CA GLN A 284 21.66 24.49 -14.78
C GLN A 284 20.89 25.26 -13.71
N VAL A 285 21.04 24.89 -12.45
CA VAL A 285 20.41 25.60 -11.33
C VAL A 285 21.09 26.94 -11.12
N VAL A 286 20.32 28.01 -11.19
CA VAL A 286 20.79 29.38 -10.99
C VAL A 286 20.52 29.85 -9.57
N ARG A 287 19.30 29.63 -9.08
CA ARG A 287 18.87 30.12 -7.76
C ARG A 287 17.95 29.12 -7.08
N LYS A 288 18.07 29.02 -5.77
CA LYS A 288 17.18 28.24 -4.90
C LYS A 288 16.59 29.14 -3.84
N THR A 289 15.27 29.18 -3.72
CA THR A 289 14.55 29.96 -2.71
C THR A 289 13.75 29.03 -1.84
N TYR A 290 14.05 29.01 -0.54
CA TYR A 290 13.36 28.15 0.42
C TYR A 290 12.44 28.95 1.33
N SER A 291 11.16 28.56 1.36
CA SER A 291 10.20 29.09 2.31
C SER A 291 10.14 28.21 3.55
N ARG A 292 10.64 28.73 4.69
CA ARG A 292 10.56 28.05 6.00
C ARG A 292 9.13 27.81 6.46
N TRP A 293 8.22 28.75 6.15
CA TRP A 293 6.85 28.71 6.65
C TRP A 293 6.01 27.64 5.95
N PHE A 294 6.14 27.52 4.62
CA PHE A 294 5.41 26.50 3.84
C PHE A 294 6.19 25.19 3.66
N LYS A 295 7.45 25.11 4.11
CA LYS A 295 8.38 24.00 3.82
C LYS A 295 8.46 23.67 2.32
N LYS A 296 8.46 24.71 1.48
CA LYS A 296 8.52 24.59 0.02
C LYS A 296 9.79 25.22 -0.54
N CYS A 297 10.25 24.68 -1.66
CA CYS A 297 11.38 25.22 -2.41
C CYS A 297 10.97 25.62 -3.82
N HIS A 298 11.53 26.72 -4.28
CA HIS A 298 11.47 27.21 -5.65
C HIS A 298 12.87 27.17 -6.24
N ILE A 299 13.00 26.65 -7.46
CA ILE A 299 14.28 26.55 -8.15
C ILE A 299 14.17 27.26 -9.49
N ASP A 300 15.00 28.28 -9.68
CA ASP A 300 15.20 28.93 -10.97
C ASP A 300 16.40 28.28 -11.64
N CYS A 301 16.24 27.89 -12.90
CA CYS A 301 17.26 27.19 -13.67
C CYS A 301 17.29 27.70 -15.12
N LYS A 302 18.39 27.44 -15.82
CA LYS A 302 18.55 27.78 -17.23
C LYS A 302 18.79 26.53 -18.03
N ASP A 303 18.08 26.36 -19.13
CA ASP A 303 18.33 25.31 -20.09
C ASP A 303 19.79 25.35 -20.57
N ILE A 304 20.49 24.20 -20.55
CA ILE A 304 21.92 24.15 -20.88
C ILE A 304 22.21 24.28 -22.37
N PHE A 305 21.20 24.09 -23.24
CA PHE A 305 21.33 24.17 -24.68
C PHE A 305 20.78 25.50 -25.22
N THR A 306 19.61 25.92 -24.77
CA THR A 306 18.95 27.14 -25.27
C THR A 306 19.23 28.38 -24.42
N GLY A 307 19.65 28.22 -23.16
CA GLY A 307 19.81 29.30 -22.20
C GLY A 307 18.50 29.88 -21.64
N GLU A 308 17.35 29.34 -22.05
CA GLU A 308 16.02 29.76 -21.58
C GLU A 308 15.90 29.59 -20.06
N THR A 309 15.32 30.58 -19.38
CA THR A 309 15.13 30.50 -17.91
C THR A 309 13.81 29.82 -17.58
N LEU A 310 13.89 28.75 -16.81
CA LEU A 310 12.77 27.92 -16.38
C LEU A 310 12.67 27.90 -14.86
N THR A 311 11.46 27.72 -14.33
CA THR A 311 11.20 27.72 -12.89
C THR A 311 10.43 26.48 -12.46
N LEU A 312 10.95 25.80 -11.43
CA LEU A 312 10.30 24.64 -10.83
C LEU A 312 9.72 25.03 -9.46
N ASN A 313 8.39 25.03 -9.38
CA ASN A 313 7.64 25.58 -8.26
C ASN A 313 7.16 24.49 -7.28
N TYR A 314 7.02 24.87 -6.01
CA TYR A 314 6.32 24.11 -4.97
C TYR A 314 6.88 22.72 -4.66
N LEU A 315 8.20 22.57 -4.69
CA LEU A 315 8.86 21.33 -4.29
C LEU A 315 8.70 21.09 -2.77
N THR A 316 8.16 19.92 -2.43
CA THR A 316 8.03 19.43 -1.05
C THR A 316 9.13 18.40 -0.76
N PRO A 317 9.42 18.08 0.52
CA PRO A 317 10.33 17.00 0.90
C PRO A 317 9.98 15.61 0.34
N GLN A 318 8.78 15.44 -0.26
CA GLN A 318 8.36 14.18 -0.89
C GLN A 318 8.37 14.23 -2.42
N SER A 319 8.61 15.41 -3.01
CA SER A 319 8.68 15.59 -4.46
C SER A 319 9.82 14.76 -5.06
N ILE A 320 9.83 14.54 -6.38
CA ILE A 320 10.94 13.87 -7.07
C ILE A 320 11.51 14.90 -8.05
N VAL A 321 12.83 15.07 -8.04
CA VAL A 321 13.57 15.90 -8.99
C VAL A 321 14.54 15.03 -9.77
N HIS A 322 14.50 15.19 -11.07
CA HIS A 322 15.36 14.47 -11.99
C HIS A 322 16.66 15.26 -12.14
N ILE A 323 17.80 14.58 -12.16
CA ILE A 323 19.11 15.20 -12.37
C ILE A 323 19.67 14.65 -13.67
N PRO A 324 19.95 15.49 -14.67
CA PRO A 324 20.48 15.01 -15.94
C PRO A 324 21.96 14.63 -15.76
N PHE A 325 22.41 13.61 -16.50
CA PHE A 325 23.83 13.42 -16.73
C PHE A 325 24.30 14.36 -17.83
N ILE A 326 25.32 15.15 -17.52
CA ILE A 326 25.92 16.08 -18.45
C ILE A 326 27.34 15.62 -18.70
N TRP A 327 27.60 15.19 -19.93
CA TRP A 327 28.95 14.91 -20.41
C TRP A 327 29.44 16.07 -21.24
N THR A 328 30.70 16.39 -21.06
CA THR A 328 31.36 17.46 -21.78
C THR A 328 32.61 16.88 -22.42
N PHE A 329 32.71 17.05 -23.73
CA PHE A 329 33.80 16.55 -24.54
C PHE A 329 34.44 17.71 -25.28
N GLU A 330 35.76 17.67 -25.39
CA GLU A 330 36.54 18.62 -26.18
C GLU A 330 37.10 17.89 -27.39
N TYR A 331 36.93 18.50 -28.56
CA TYR A 331 37.38 17.96 -29.84
C TYR A 331 38.19 18.99 -30.59
N PHE A 332 39.26 18.56 -31.24
CA PHE A 332 39.89 19.33 -32.31
C PHE A 332 39.06 19.22 -33.58
N VAL A 333 38.88 20.33 -34.28
CA VAL A 333 38.27 20.35 -35.61
C VAL A 333 39.35 20.05 -36.64
N GLU A 334 39.22 18.91 -37.31
CA GLU A 334 40.15 18.53 -38.38
C GLU A 334 39.78 19.26 -39.67
N TYR A 335 38.55 19.04 -40.14
CA TYR A 335 37.99 19.71 -41.31
C TYR A 335 36.47 19.63 -41.30
N ILE A 336 35.85 20.50 -42.10
CA ILE A 336 34.42 20.56 -42.32
C ILE A 336 34.17 20.39 -43.82
N GLU A 337 33.32 19.44 -44.19
CA GLU A 337 32.94 19.17 -45.57
C GLU A 337 31.42 19.07 -45.68
N GLY A 338 30.80 20.09 -46.30
CA GLY A 338 29.34 20.16 -46.41
C GLY A 338 28.67 20.26 -45.03
N ASP A 339 27.80 19.28 -44.72
CA ASP A 339 27.11 19.16 -43.42
C ASP A 339 27.87 18.26 -42.43
N GLU A 340 29.04 17.73 -42.79
CA GLU A 340 29.83 16.87 -41.89
C GLU A 340 31.02 17.63 -41.32
N VAL A 341 31.27 17.42 -40.03
CA VAL A 341 32.47 17.88 -39.33
C VAL A 341 33.24 16.67 -38.79
N VAL A 342 34.52 16.61 -39.13
CA VAL A 342 35.44 15.59 -38.64
C VAL A 342 36.19 16.14 -37.43
N LEU A 343 36.11 15.38 -36.35
CA LEU A 343 36.52 15.78 -35.01
C LEU A 343 37.46 14.76 -34.41
N THR A 344 38.54 15.20 -33.79
CA THR A 344 39.44 14.33 -33.00
C THR A 344 39.26 14.61 -31.52
N GLN A 345 38.85 13.61 -30.74
CA GLN A 345 38.60 13.79 -29.31
C GLN A 345 39.92 14.04 -28.56
N ARG A 346 40.01 15.15 -27.83
CA ARG A 346 41.28 15.62 -27.24
C ARG A 346 41.93 14.62 -26.28
N LYS A 347 41.14 13.84 -25.53
CA LYS A 347 41.65 12.91 -24.50
C LYS A 347 42.00 11.53 -25.04
N THR A 348 41.22 11.01 -25.98
CA THR A 348 41.33 9.63 -26.48
C THR A 348 42.00 9.56 -27.84
N LEU A 349 42.15 10.71 -28.52
CA LEU A 349 42.60 10.84 -29.91
C LEU A 349 41.73 10.07 -30.91
N GLN A 350 40.49 9.74 -30.53
CA GLN A 350 39.54 9.06 -31.40
C GLN A 350 38.95 10.05 -32.41
N VAL A 351 39.02 9.69 -33.69
CA VAL A 351 38.42 10.46 -34.79
C VAL A 351 36.96 10.05 -34.97
N VAL A 352 36.07 11.04 -35.07
CA VAL A 352 34.63 10.86 -35.26
C VAL A 352 34.09 11.85 -36.31
N SER A 353 33.16 11.42 -37.16
CA SER A 353 32.38 12.30 -38.05
C SER A 353 31.02 12.56 -37.44
N LYS A 354 30.56 13.81 -37.48
CA LYS A 354 29.22 14.21 -37.01
C LYS A 354 28.59 15.20 -37.97
N LYS A 355 27.26 15.20 -38.03
CA LYS A 355 26.49 16.19 -38.78
C LYS A 355 26.42 17.53 -38.05
N LEU A 356 26.64 18.62 -38.76
CA LEU A 356 26.46 19.97 -38.23
C LEU A 356 24.98 20.24 -37.92
N SER A 357 24.08 19.79 -38.79
CA SER A 357 22.62 19.84 -38.58
C SER A 357 22.15 19.11 -37.31
N SER A 358 22.90 18.13 -36.81
CA SER A 358 22.59 17.47 -35.54
C SER A 358 23.28 18.10 -34.33
N LEU A 359 24.28 18.96 -34.53
CA LEU A 359 25.05 19.61 -33.46
C LEU A 359 24.55 21.02 -33.12
N PHE A 360 23.83 21.67 -34.05
CA PHE A 360 23.28 23.01 -33.90
C PHE A 360 21.78 23.00 -34.14
N GLU A 361 21.00 23.69 -33.31
CA GLU A 361 19.55 23.88 -33.53
C GLU A 361 19.25 24.87 -34.66
N ASN A 362 20.16 25.83 -34.87
CA ASN A 362 20.01 26.87 -35.87
C ASN A 362 21.36 27.14 -36.55
N SER A 363 21.40 27.00 -37.88
CA SER A 363 22.55 27.29 -38.73
C SER A 363 22.94 28.78 -38.74
N ASN A 364 22.11 29.66 -38.19
CA ASN A 364 22.42 31.08 -38.01
C ASN A 364 22.91 31.42 -36.59
N SER A 365 23.20 30.41 -35.75
CA SER A 365 23.75 30.66 -34.42
C SER A 365 25.19 31.22 -34.50
N GLN A 366 25.54 32.07 -33.54
CA GLN A 366 26.89 32.65 -33.45
C GLN A 366 27.98 31.55 -33.42
N LEU A 367 27.76 30.50 -32.64
CA LEU A 367 28.68 29.35 -32.52
C LEU A 367 28.83 28.59 -33.85
N PHE A 368 27.76 28.45 -34.64
CA PHE A 368 27.82 27.81 -35.96
C PHE A 368 28.72 28.62 -36.91
N ASN A 369 28.56 29.95 -36.90
CA ASN A 369 29.40 30.84 -37.70
C ASN A 369 30.86 30.79 -37.24
N GLU A 370 31.12 30.86 -35.92
CA GLU A 370 32.47 30.75 -35.36
C GLU A 370 33.17 29.44 -35.75
N LEU A 371 32.43 28.32 -35.77
CA LEU A 371 32.95 27.02 -36.21
C LEU A 371 33.25 26.97 -37.71
N THR A 372 32.35 27.50 -38.56
CA THR A 372 32.41 27.35 -40.02
C THR A 372 33.22 28.43 -40.75
N VAL A 373 33.54 29.55 -40.10
CA VAL A 373 34.41 30.59 -40.68
C VAL A 373 35.79 29.99 -41.00
N LYS A 374 36.16 30.05 -42.28
CA LYS A 374 37.47 29.64 -42.79
C LYS A 374 38.52 30.67 -42.38
N ASN A 375 39.23 30.41 -41.28
CA ASN A 375 40.48 31.09 -40.98
C ASN A 375 41.62 30.12 -41.26
N GLU A 376 42.64 30.58 -41.99
CA GLU A 376 43.81 29.80 -42.47
C GLU A 376 44.77 29.34 -41.34
N SER A 377 44.37 29.49 -40.07
CA SER A 377 45.04 28.98 -38.87
C SER A 377 44.08 28.05 -38.11
N SER A 378 43.86 26.85 -38.65
CA SER A 378 42.86 25.88 -38.21
C SER A 378 43.27 25.16 -36.91
N ASN A 379 43.12 25.85 -35.79
CA ASN A 379 43.36 25.34 -34.46
C ASN A 379 42.10 25.62 -33.63
N LYS A 380 40.98 24.95 -33.96
CA LYS A 380 39.70 25.14 -33.26
C LYS A 380 39.43 23.96 -32.33
N ILE A 381 39.05 24.26 -31.10
CA ILE A 381 38.56 23.28 -30.13
C ILE A 381 37.07 23.51 -29.93
N VAL A 382 36.27 22.47 -30.17
CA VAL A 382 34.82 22.50 -29.95
C VAL A 382 34.49 21.78 -28.67
N LYS A 383 33.66 22.41 -27.85
CA LYS A 383 33.10 21.80 -26.66
C LYS A 383 31.69 21.29 -26.97
N ILE A 384 31.55 19.97 -26.95
CA ILE A 384 30.27 19.31 -27.18
C ILE A 384 29.74 18.79 -25.85
N VAL A 385 28.49 19.16 -25.56
CA VAL A 385 27.76 18.66 -24.38
C VAL A 385 26.72 17.65 -24.82
N LYS A 386 26.69 16.51 -24.12
CA LYS A 386 25.70 15.46 -24.30
C LYS A 386 24.90 15.26 -23.02
N SER A 387 23.57 15.29 -23.13
CA SER A 387 22.64 15.10 -22.02
C SER A 387 21.26 14.70 -22.55
N MET A 388 20.56 13.77 -21.89
CA MET A 388 19.18 13.37 -22.24
C MET A 388 19.02 12.93 -23.71
N GLY A 389 20.02 12.26 -24.28
CA GLY A 389 20.02 11.85 -25.70
C GLY A 389 20.30 12.98 -26.70
N ILE A 390 20.40 14.23 -26.25
CA ILE A 390 20.71 15.40 -27.06
C ILE A 390 22.22 15.66 -27.00
N GLU A 391 22.80 16.03 -28.14
CA GLU A 391 24.20 16.41 -28.28
C GLU A 391 24.29 17.75 -29.02
N ARG A 392 24.95 18.74 -28.43
CA ARG A 392 25.07 20.10 -28.98
C ARG A 392 26.46 20.68 -28.75
N VAL A 393 26.87 21.55 -29.66
CA VAL A 393 28.02 22.45 -29.45
C VAL A 393 27.58 23.56 -28.50
N VAL A 394 28.34 23.76 -27.42
CA VAL A 394 28.06 24.81 -26.43
C VAL A 394 29.14 25.89 -26.40
N ASP A 395 30.31 25.62 -26.99
CA ASP A 395 31.44 26.54 -27.01
C ASP A 395 32.41 26.21 -28.15
N VAL A 396 33.04 27.23 -28.73
CA VAL A 396 34.07 27.12 -29.77
C VAL A 396 35.26 27.98 -29.34
N LEU A 397 36.38 27.32 -29.04
CA LEU A 397 37.60 27.96 -28.57
C LEU A 397 38.65 27.95 -29.68
N MET A 398 39.48 28.99 -29.72
CA MET A 398 40.70 29.01 -30.53
C MET A 398 41.84 28.44 -29.69
N ASP A 399 42.56 27.46 -30.23
CA ASP A 399 43.78 26.92 -29.63
C ASP A 399 44.91 27.91 -29.90
N GLY A 400 45.20 28.73 -28.88
CA GLY A 400 46.14 29.86 -28.93
C GLY A 400 47.60 29.45 -28.84
#